data_AF-A0A2V6TAZ5-F1
#
_entry.id   AF-A0A2V6TAZ5-F1
#
_cell.length_a   1.000
_cell.length_b   1.000
_cell.length_c   1.000
_cell.angle_alpha   90.00
_cell.angle_beta   90.00
_cell.angle_gamma   90.00
#
_symmetry.space_group_name_H-M   'P 1'
#
loop_
_entity.id
_entity.type
_entity.pdbx_description
1 polymer ?
#
loop_
_entity_poly.entity_id
_entity_poly.type
_entity_poly.pdbx_seq_one_letter_code
_entity_poly.pdbx_strand_id
1 'polypeptide(L)'
;MTAVDSAEARRQLDASWRQTIAAMHASGRQAVLAITGGGIETAAAMAQRARERAAKLAPDGARLIGLGATAGLVTDRPRQGEHRCHIAVATAAGTETCSIVLAKGRRDRPGEEDLVARAVVLWLARGCGVDAPSPRVLLDADERYTESAAARE
;
A
#
# COMPACT_ATOMS: atom_id res chain seq x y z
N MET A 1 5.91 -12.74 -18.26
CA MET A 1 5.39 -13.10 -16.93
C MET A 1 4.02 -13.73 -17.15
N THR A 2 3.93 -15.06 -17.08
CA THR A 2 2.71 -15.84 -17.43
C THR A 2 1.80 -16.03 -16.21
N ALA A 3 0.51 -16.33 -16.39
CA ALA A 3 -0.44 -16.49 -15.27
C ALA A 3 -0.03 -17.53 -14.20
N VAL A 4 0.75 -18.54 -14.57
CA VAL A 4 1.33 -19.55 -13.66
C VAL A 4 2.32 -18.93 -12.67
N ASP A 5 3.09 -17.93 -13.13
CA ASP A 5 4.11 -17.19 -12.38
C ASP A 5 3.45 -16.31 -11.30
N SER A 6 2.35 -15.63 -11.65
CA SER A 6 1.55 -14.82 -10.71
C SER A 6 0.91 -15.67 -9.60
N ALA A 7 0.41 -16.86 -9.93
CA ALA A 7 -0.21 -17.75 -8.94
C ALA A 7 0.83 -18.33 -7.96
N GLU A 8 2.01 -18.67 -8.45
CA GLU A 8 3.12 -19.13 -7.61
C GLU A 8 3.65 -18.01 -6.70
N ALA A 9 3.83 -16.81 -7.24
CA ALA A 9 4.21 -15.63 -6.47
C ALA A 9 3.20 -15.31 -5.35
N ARG A 10 1.90 -15.46 -5.60
CA ARG A 10 0.85 -15.29 -4.56
C ARG A 10 0.93 -16.38 -3.48
N ARG A 11 1.15 -17.64 -3.85
CA ARG A 11 1.36 -18.72 -2.87
C ARG A 11 2.61 -18.47 -2.02
N GLN A 12 3.69 -18.00 -2.63
CA GLN A 12 4.93 -17.69 -1.92
C GLN A 12 4.75 -16.49 -0.98
N LEU A 13 3.99 -15.49 -1.41
CA LEU A 13 3.58 -14.36 -0.56
C LEU A 13 2.78 -14.82 0.67
N ASP A 14 1.78 -15.68 0.45
CA ASP A 14 0.97 -16.24 1.54
C ASP A 14 1.85 -17.03 2.52
N ALA A 15 2.81 -17.80 2.01
CA ALA A 15 3.76 -18.54 2.82
C ALA A 15 4.73 -17.63 3.60
N SER A 16 5.14 -16.49 3.03
CA SER A 16 6.09 -15.56 3.66
C SER A 16 5.44 -14.55 4.62
N TRP A 17 4.11 -14.44 4.63
CA TRP A 17 3.39 -13.35 5.30
C TRP A 17 3.72 -13.20 6.79
N ARG A 18 3.80 -14.33 7.52
CA ARG A 18 4.20 -14.32 8.94
C ARG A 18 5.60 -13.76 9.14
N GLN A 19 6.54 -14.11 8.26
CA GLN A 19 7.92 -13.64 8.33
C GLN A 19 8.00 -12.15 8.00
N THR A 20 7.26 -11.68 7.00
CA THR A 20 7.18 -10.24 6.67
C THR A 20 6.65 -9.44 7.86
N ILE A 21 5.56 -9.87 8.50
CA ILE A 21 5.01 -9.20 9.68
C ILE A 21 6.01 -9.21 10.85
N ALA A 22 6.67 -10.35 11.10
CA ALA A 22 7.69 -10.44 12.14
C ALA A 22 8.88 -9.50 11.88
N ALA A 23 9.34 -9.41 10.62
CA ALA A 23 10.40 -8.48 10.23
C ALA A 23 9.97 -7.00 10.38
N MET A 24 8.71 -6.68 10.10
CA MET A 24 8.17 -5.33 10.33
C MET A 24 8.17 -4.95 11.81
N HIS A 25 7.77 -5.87 12.69
CA HIS A 25 7.88 -5.63 14.13
C HIS A 25 9.33 -5.49 14.58
N ALA A 26 10.23 -6.34 14.06
CA ALA A 26 11.66 -6.30 14.37
C ALA A 26 12.37 -5.04 13.84
N SER A 27 11.79 -4.34 12.85
CA SER A 27 12.40 -3.13 12.28
C SER A 27 12.43 -1.95 13.27
N GLY A 28 11.66 -2.03 14.37
CA GLY A 28 11.55 -0.98 15.40
C GLY A 28 10.99 0.33 14.87
N ARG A 29 10.31 0.31 13.71
CA ARG A 29 9.70 1.50 13.11
C ARG A 29 8.27 1.63 13.62
N GLN A 30 7.86 2.85 13.91
CA GLN A 30 6.52 3.16 14.38
C GLN A 30 5.73 3.77 13.23
N ALA A 31 4.55 3.21 12.95
CA ALA A 31 3.74 3.61 11.82
C ALA A 31 2.42 4.25 12.27
N VAL A 32 2.02 5.31 11.57
CA VAL A 32 0.66 5.88 11.67
C VAL A 32 0.01 5.80 10.30
N LEU A 33 -1.18 5.22 10.25
CA LEU A 33 -1.92 4.96 9.01
C LEU A 33 -3.19 5.83 8.95
N ALA A 34 -3.52 6.35 7.77
CA ALA A 34 -4.76 7.05 7.48
C ALA A 34 -5.35 6.56 6.15
N ILE A 35 -6.61 6.12 6.16
CA ILE A 35 -7.27 5.50 5.00
C ILE A 35 -8.63 6.15 4.76
N THR A 36 -8.93 6.56 3.52
CA THR A 36 -10.19 7.24 3.16
C THR A 36 -10.52 7.11 1.66
N GLY A 37 -11.55 7.79 1.15
CA GLY A 37 -11.76 7.99 -0.29
C GLY A 37 -11.00 9.22 -0.81
N GLY A 38 -10.46 9.17 -2.03
CA GLY A 38 -9.74 10.31 -2.62
C GLY A 38 -8.83 9.92 -3.78
N GLY A 39 -7.93 10.84 -4.15
CA GLY A 39 -6.91 10.63 -5.18
C GLY A 39 -5.52 10.30 -4.61
N ILE A 40 -4.53 10.24 -5.50
CA ILE A 40 -3.12 10.01 -5.13
C ILE A 40 -2.55 11.14 -4.27
N GLU A 41 -2.88 12.40 -4.58
CA GLU A 41 -2.43 13.56 -3.80
C GLU A 41 -2.98 13.52 -2.37
N THR A 42 -4.22 13.07 -2.18
CA THR A 42 -4.81 12.86 -0.86
C THR A 42 -4.04 11.79 -0.08
N ALA A 43 -3.71 10.66 -0.71
CA ALA A 43 -2.92 9.61 -0.08
C ALA A 43 -1.54 10.14 0.37
N ALA A 44 -0.83 10.84 -0.51
CA ALA A 44 0.48 11.43 -0.20
C ALA A 44 0.41 12.45 0.93
N ALA A 45 -0.55 13.39 0.87
CA ALA A 45 -0.75 14.38 1.92
C ALA A 45 -1.07 13.72 3.27
N MET A 46 -1.93 12.69 3.29
CA MET A 46 -2.24 11.95 4.52
C MET A 46 -1.02 11.23 5.09
N ALA A 47 -0.22 10.56 4.25
CA ALA A 47 1.00 9.89 4.68
C ALA A 47 1.96 10.88 5.37
N GLN A 48 2.18 12.03 4.75
CA GLN A 48 3.04 13.07 5.30
C GLN A 48 2.47 13.64 6.61
N ARG A 49 1.18 13.98 6.65
CA ARG A 49 0.54 14.51 7.86
C ARG A 49 0.50 13.51 9.01
N ALA A 50 0.31 12.22 8.72
CA ALA A 50 0.37 11.15 9.70
C ALA A 50 1.75 11.09 10.37
N ARG A 51 2.82 11.13 9.56
CA ARG A 51 4.21 11.14 10.07
C ARG A 51 4.53 12.41 10.86
N GLU A 52 4.15 13.58 10.35
CA GLU A 52 4.37 14.86 11.02
C GLU A 52 3.66 14.93 12.37
N ARG A 53 2.43 14.40 12.47
CA ARG A 53 1.70 14.31 13.74
C ARG A 53 2.37 13.34 14.71
N ALA A 54 2.80 12.18 14.23
CA ALA A 54 3.54 11.22 15.04
C ALA A 54 4.83 11.84 15.60
N ALA A 55 5.56 12.63 14.79
CA ALA A 55 6.80 13.28 15.21
C ALA A 55 6.63 14.30 16.34
N LYS A 56 5.42 14.86 16.52
CA LYS A 56 5.12 15.77 17.64
C LYS A 56 4.92 15.05 18.98
N LEU A 57 4.67 13.74 18.95
CA LEU A 57 4.31 12.92 20.12
C LEU A 57 5.36 11.87 20.44
N ALA A 58 6.15 11.47 19.45
CA ALA A 58 7.15 10.42 19.59
C ALA A 58 8.40 10.94 20.33
N PRO A 59 9.10 10.07 21.08
CA PRO A 59 10.39 10.41 21.65
C PRO A 59 11.43 10.66 20.55
N ASP A 60 12.48 11.40 20.91
CA ASP A 60 13.62 11.64 20.02
C ASP A 60 14.23 10.31 19.53
N GLY A 61 14.61 10.29 18.25
CA GLY A 61 15.18 9.12 17.60
C GLY A 61 14.17 8.06 17.14
N ALA A 62 12.86 8.25 17.36
CA ALA A 62 11.84 7.34 16.84
C ALA A 62 11.88 7.28 15.29
N ARG A 63 11.89 6.06 14.74
CA ARG A 63 11.88 5.82 13.29
C ARG A 63 10.44 5.79 12.79
N LEU A 64 9.93 6.97 12.44
CA LEU A 64 8.51 7.15 12.10
C LEU A 64 8.21 6.96 10.62
N ILE A 65 7.11 6.25 10.36
CA ILE A 65 6.48 6.09 9.05
C ILE A 65 5.07 6.68 9.11
N GLY A 66 4.68 7.42 8.08
CA GLY A 66 3.28 7.73 7.84
C GLY A 66 2.81 7.00 6.59
N LEU A 67 1.62 6.41 6.62
CA LEU A 67 1.01 5.78 5.46
C LEU A 67 -0.37 6.39 5.20
N GLY A 68 -0.61 6.75 3.95
CA GLY A 68 -1.90 7.21 3.47
C GLY A 68 -2.41 6.27 2.40
N ALA A 69 -3.68 5.88 2.45
CA ALA A 69 -4.29 5.10 1.38
C ALA A 69 -5.66 5.66 1.00
N THR A 70 -5.96 5.64 -0.30
CA THR A 70 -7.28 5.91 -0.83
C THR A 70 -7.78 4.78 -1.71
N ALA A 71 -9.08 4.53 -1.71
CA ALA A 71 -9.66 3.50 -2.57
C ALA A 71 -11.05 3.88 -3.07
N GLY A 72 -11.32 3.58 -4.33
CA GLY A 72 -12.64 3.58 -4.93
C GLY A 72 -12.90 2.20 -5.50
N LEU A 73 -13.62 1.37 -4.75
CA LEU A 73 -13.88 -0.04 -5.07
C LEU A 73 -15.34 -0.28 -5.49
N VAL A 74 -15.64 -1.48 -5.98
CA VAL A 74 -16.95 -1.92 -6.45
C VAL A 74 -18.03 -1.73 -5.39
N THR A 75 -19.03 -0.89 -5.63
CA THR A 75 -20.17 -0.68 -4.71
C THR A 75 -21.44 -1.27 -5.30
N ASP A 76 -22.47 -1.49 -4.48
CA ASP A 76 -23.78 -1.98 -4.93
C ASP A 76 -24.38 -1.12 -6.05
N ARG A 77 -24.12 0.19 -6.02
CA ARG A 77 -24.35 1.07 -7.18
C ARG A 77 -23.10 1.09 -8.06
N PRO A 78 -23.21 0.81 -9.37
CA PRO A 78 -22.07 0.87 -10.29
C PRO A 78 -21.36 2.22 -10.24
N ARG A 79 -20.04 2.22 -9.99
CA ARG A 79 -19.22 3.42 -10.12
C ARG A 79 -18.91 3.68 -11.58
N GLN A 80 -19.11 4.93 -12.03
CA GLN A 80 -18.69 5.34 -13.36
C GLN A 80 -17.16 5.33 -13.50
N GLY A 81 -16.42 5.79 -12.47
CA GLY A 81 -14.95 5.80 -12.46
C GLY A 81 -14.31 4.40 -12.35
N GLU A 82 -13.01 4.32 -12.63
CA GLU A 82 -12.19 3.11 -12.46
C GLU A 82 -12.17 2.62 -11.00
N HIS A 83 -12.14 1.30 -10.81
CA HIS A 83 -11.86 0.72 -9.51
C HIS A 83 -10.36 0.86 -9.26
N ARG A 84 -9.97 1.60 -8.23
CA ARG A 84 -8.57 1.95 -8.02
C ARG A 84 -8.25 2.16 -6.56
N CYS A 85 -6.98 1.97 -6.21
CA CYS A 85 -6.43 2.44 -4.94
C CYS A 85 -5.12 3.20 -5.14
N HIS A 86 -4.86 4.13 -4.24
CA HIS A 86 -3.60 4.85 -4.13
C HIS A 86 -3.04 4.60 -2.74
N ILE A 87 -1.75 4.30 -2.64
CA ILE A 87 -1.05 4.10 -1.36
C ILE A 87 0.17 4.99 -1.37
N ALA A 88 0.45 5.64 -0.25
CA ALA A 88 1.61 6.49 -0.07
C ALA A 88 2.29 6.18 1.25
N VAL A 89 3.61 6.20 1.25
CA VAL A 89 4.46 5.99 2.43
C VAL A 89 5.42 7.16 2.55
N ALA A 90 5.32 7.89 3.65
CA ALA A 90 6.20 8.98 4.00
C ALA A 90 7.22 8.51 5.05
N THR A 91 8.50 8.67 4.74
CA THR A 91 9.63 8.38 5.63
C THR A 91 10.58 9.58 5.67
N ALA A 92 11.64 9.52 6.48
CA ALA A 92 12.65 10.59 6.55
C ALA A 92 13.28 10.91 5.19
N ALA A 93 13.36 9.92 4.30
CA ALA A 93 13.96 10.08 2.97
C ALA A 93 13.04 10.78 1.95
N GLY A 94 11.72 10.80 2.18
CA GLY A 94 10.76 11.31 1.21
C GLY A 94 9.42 10.59 1.27
N THR A 95 8.60 10.82 0.25
CA THR A 95 7.29 10.19 0.10
C THR A 95 7.25 9.39 -1.19
N GLU A 96 6.96 8.11 -1.04
CA GLU A 96 6.73 7.20 -2.17
C GLU A 96 5.23 6.97 -2.33
N THR A 97 4.78 6.71 -3.55
CA THR A 97 3.38 6.44 -3.87
C THR A 97 3.24 5.30 -4.88
N CYS A 98 2.14 4.56 -4.81
CA CYS A 98 1.67 3.73 -5.93
C CYS A 98 0.19 3.94 -6.21
N SER A 99 -0.18 3.63 -7.45
CA SER A 99 -1.56 3.50 -7.89
C SER A 99 -1.80 2.12 -8.48
N ILE A 100 -2.95 1.53 -8.12
CA ILE A 100 -3.45 0.27 -8.66
C ILE A 100 -4.79 0.54 -9.32
N VAL A 101 -4.95 0.10 -10.57
CA VAL A 101 -6.23 0.11 -11.29
C VAL A 101 -6.67 -1.33 -11.51
N LEU A 102 -7.84 -1.67 -10.96
CA LEU A 102 -8.43 -3.01 -10.99
C LEU A 102 -9.38 -3.16 -12.18
N ALA A 103 -9.45 -4.37 -12.70
CA ALA A 103 -10.38 -4.70 -13.78
C ALA A 103 -11.83 -4.77 -13.24
N LYS A 104 -12.75 -4.01 -13.84
CA LYS A 104 -14.16 -4.02 -13.42
C LYS A 104 -14.81 -5.38 -13.66
N GLY A 105 -15.64 -5.82 -12.71
CA GLY A 105 -16.41 -7.06 -12.81
C GLY A 105 -15.58 -8.34 -12.59
N ARG A 106 -14.27 -8.22 -12.39
CA ARG A 106 -13.38 -9.36 -12.13
C ARG A 106 -13.47 -9.86 -10.69
N ARG A 107 -13.53 -8.93 -9.73
CA ARG A 107 -13.67 -9.24 -8.30
C ARG A 107 -14.93 -8.59 -7.75
N ASP A 108 -15.50 -9.25 -6.75
CA ASP A 108 -16.53 -8.66 -5.91
C ASP A 108 -15.91 -7.73 -4.86
N ARG A 109 -16.75 -7.11 -4.03
CA ARG A 109 -16.33 -6.16 -3.00
C ARG A 109 -15.28 -6.75 -2.05
N PRO A 110 -15.49 -7.94 -1.44
CA PRO A 110 -14.47 -8.58 -0.61
C PRO A 110 -13.15 -8.86 -1.35
N GLY A 111 -13.20 -9.32 -2.60
CA GLY A 111 -12.01 -9.60 -3.39
C GLY A 111 -11.18 -8.36 -3.70
N GLU A 112 -11.82 -7.21 -3.95
CA GLU A 112 -11.11 -5.94 -4.11
C GLU A 112 -10.51 -5.44 -2.79
N GLU A 113 -11.23 -5.59 -1.67
CA GLU A 113 -10.75 -5.20 -0.36
C GLU A 113 -9.55 -6.01 0.12
N ASP A 114 -9.56 -7.34 -0.09
CA ASP A 114 -8.42 -8.20 0.24
C ASP A 114 -7.16 -7.80 -0.53
N LEU A 115 -7.28 -7.55 -1.84
CA LEU A 115 -6.16 -7.10 -2.67
C LEU A 115 -5.60 -5.76 -2.16
N VAL A 116 -6.47 -4.79 -1.88
CA VAL A 116 -6.05 -3.48 -1.37
C VAL A 116 -5.40 -3.60 0.01
N ALA A 117 -5.95 -4.42 0.91
CA ALA A 117 -5.38 -4.64 2.23
C ALA A 117 -3.98 -5.26 2.16
N ARG A 118 -3.79 -6.29 1.32
CA ARG A 118 -2.48 -6.90 1.06
C ARG A 118 -1.50 -5.89 0.46
N ALA A 119 -1.94 -5.07 -0.50
CA ALA A 119 -1.11 -4.02 -1.08
C ALA A 119 -0.67 -2.97 -0.04
N VAL A 120 -1.57 -2.57 0.88
CA VAL A 120 -1.26 -1.67 2.00
C VAL A 120 -0.21 -2.29 2.93
N VAL A 121 -0.32 -3.57 3.27
CA VAL A 121 0.67 -4.27 4.11
C VAL A 121 2.04 -4.34 3.41
N LEU A 122 2.08 -4.65 2.12
CA LEU A 122 3.33 -4.66 1.33
C LEU A 122 4.01 -3.29 1.30
N TRP A 123 3.22 -2.22 1.15
CA TRP A 123 3.75 -0.85 1.22
C TRP A 123 4.20 -0.46 2.61
N LEU A 124 3.48 -0.90 3.65
CA LEU A 124 3.94 -0.73 5.01
C LEU A 124 5.26 -1.47 5.27
N ALA A 125 5.42 -2.69 4.75
CA ALA A 125 6.68 -3.44 4.83
C ALA A 125 7.84 -2.68 4.16
N ARG A 126 7.61 -2.11 2.97
CA ARG A 126 8.57 -1.22 2.29
C ARG A 126 8.95 -0.01 3.16
N GLY A 127 7.97 0.68 3.76
CA GLY A 127 8.23 1.77 4.71
C GLY A 127 8.99 1.30 5.96
N CYS A 128 8.74 0.07 6.39
CA CYS A 128 9.47 -0.63 7.44
C CYS A 128 10.88 -1.08 7.01
N GLY A 129 11.29 -0.84 5.77
CA GLY A 129 12.56 -1.30 5.19
C GLY A 129 12.72 -2.81 5.20
N VAL A 130 11.60 -3.54 5.15
CA VAL A 130 11.55 -4.99 5.05
C VAL A 130 11.49 -5.35 3.57
N ASP A 131 12.33 -6.29 3.15
CA ASP A 131 12.28 -6.83 1.80
C ASP A 131 10.99 -7.65 1.63
N ALA A 132 10.10 -7.16 0.79
CA ALA A 132 8.81 -7.76 0.49
C ALA A 132 8.51 -7.55 -1.00
N PRO A 133 7.82 -8.50 -1.64
CA PRO A 133 7.53 -8.40 -3.06
C PRO A 133 6.63 -7.19 -3.37
N SER A 134 6.77 -6.65 -4.58
CA SER A 134 5.90 -5.57 -5.06
C SER A 134 4.43 -6.03 -5.11
N PRO A 135 3.45 -5.15 -4.79
CA PRO A 135 2.02 -5.46 -4.97
C PRO A 135 1.63 -5.91 -6.39
N ARG A 136 2.49 -5.71 -7.40
CA ARG A 136 2.33 -6.29 -8.74
C ARG A 136 2.03 -7.79 -8.73
N VAL A 137 2.55 -8.55 -7.76
CA VAL A 137 2.28 -10.00 -7.65
C VAL A 137 0.80 -10.31 -7.38
N LEU A 138 0.04 -9.34 -6.85
CA LEU A 138 -1.39 -9.47 -6.59
C LEU A 138 -2.25 -9.24 -7.84
N LEU A 139 -1.66 -8.67 -8.90
CA LEU A 139 -2.39 -8.19 -10.07
C LEU A 139 -2.50 -9.26 -11.16
N ASP A 140 -3.60 -9.21 -11.90
CA ASP A 140 -3.77 -9.95 -13.15
C ASP A 140 -3.33 -9.09 -14.36
N ALA A 141 -3.27 -9.71 -15.55
CA ALA A 141 -2.64 -9.12 -16.73
C ALA A 141 -3.30 -7.82 -17.26
N ASP A 142 -4.57 -7.60 -16.97
CA ASP A 142 -5.38 -6.44 -17.37
C ASP A 142 -5.42 -5.32 -16.30
N GLU A 143 -4.71 -5.52 -15.19
CA GLU A 143 -4.67 -4.58 -14.07
C GLU A 143 -3.36 -3.78 -14.10
N ARG A 144 -3.42 -2.51 -13.70
CA ARG A 144 -2.29 -1.58 -13.86
C ARG A 144 -1.71 -1.22 -12.51
N TYR A 145 -0.37 -1.19 -12.45
CA TYR A 145 0.40 -0.69 -11.32
C TYR A 145 1.35 0.39 -11.78
N THR A 146 1.33 1.53 -11.10
CA THR A 146 2.32 2.60 -11.24
C THR A 146 2.88 2.97 -9.88
N GLU A 147 4.16 3.33 -9.83
CA GLU A 147 4.82 3.83 -8.63
C GLU A 147 5.60 5.10 -8.95
N SER A 148 5.75 5.96 -7.95
CA SER A 148 6.52 7.20 -8.03
C SER A 148 7.15 7.51 -6.68
N ALA A 149 8.35 8.06 -6.70
CA ALA A 149 9.05 8.53 -5.51
C ALA A 149 9.33 10.03 -5.65
N ALA A 150 8.94 10.79 -4.63
CA ALA A 150 9.34 12.19 -4.49
C ALA A 150 10.35 12.28 -3.36
N ALA A 151 11.56 12.75 -3.68
CA ALA A 151 12.54 13.13 -2.67
C ALA A 151 12.00 14.33 -1.86
N ARG A 152 12.40 14.43 -0.60
CA ARG A 152 12.09 15.61 0.20
C ARG A 152 13.00 16.77 -0.26
N GLU A 153 12.39 17.90 -0.61
CA GLU A 153 13.08 19.19 -0.87
C GLU A 153 13.77 19.74 0.39
#